data_AF-A0A8T2I5Z2-F1
#
_entry.id   AF-A0A8T2I5Z2-F1
#
_cell.length_a   1.000
_cell.length_b   1.000
_cell.length_c   1.000
_cell.angle_alpha   90.00
_cell.angle_beta   90.00
_cell.angle_gamma   90.00
#
_symmetry.space_group_name_H-M   'P 1'
#
loop_
_entity.id
_entity.type
_entity.pdbx_description
1 polymer ?
#
loop_
_entity_poly.entity_id
_entity_poly.type
_entity_poly.pdbx_seq_one_letter_code
_entity_poly.pdbx_strand_id
1 'polypeptide(L)'
;MVSGLIHFLTIGPTLALACHRRSKRAAGRVVSNIVPNKFSELHAHRVRLVTAFSTSDSISSSGGGNPSSSTSSPVEWRSHWRVLLEKLHETGHYKSDPHITSADVESDSAAMKRAVLNFTRQRADILKNLSATNLKNLVRAGLPEGEYSDRKSKNAYRRLEASFIKGQPLSPGDGGAADFQDVLRMILSLHAVATTKAAEDHGNNKEIQQHLGIAAGNILPEVLAAMELPPPEGAPVQSDKATNMQRLSKSKASRRPRDGSDQPWARSKW
;
A
#
# COMPACT_ATOMS: atom_id res chain seq x y z
N MET A 1 25.15 -48.40 33.32
CA MET A 1 26.48 -47.99 32.85
C MET A 1 26.73 -48.62 31.50
N VAL A 2 26.45 -47.90 30.41
CA VAL A 2 26.84 -48.30 29.04
C VAL A 2 27.27 -47.03 28.33
N SER A 3 28.58 -46.91 28.12
CA SER A 3 29.23 -45.89 27.31
C SER A 3 28.95 -46.14 25.84
N GLY A 4 28.51 -45.10 25.12
CA GLY A 4 28.21 -45.16 23.70
C GLY A 4 28.73 -43.94 22.96
N LEU A 5 30.03 -44.00 22.65
CA LEU A 5 30.79 -43.36 21.57
C LEU A 5 30.13 -42.21 20.78
N ILE A 6 30.69 -41.01 20.96
CA ILE A 6 30.50 -39.83 20.10
C ILE A 6 31.44 -39.98 18.88
N HIS A 7 30.90 -39.90 17.66
CA HIS A 7 31.70 -39.71 16.45
C HIS A 7 31.60 -38.25 16.01
N PHE A 8 32.71 -37.53 16.19
CA PHE A 8 33.01 -36.26 15.53
C PHE A 8 33.45 -36.57 14.10
N LEU A 9 32.71 -36.08 13.11
CA LEU A 9 33.17 -36.03 11.72
C LEU A 9 33.35 -34.57 11.33
N THR A 10 34.60 -34.15 11.45
CA THR A 10 35.17 -32.89 10.99
C THR A 10 35.52 -33.04 9.51
N ILE A 11 34.84 -32.32 8.60
CA ILE A 11 35.29 -32.14 7.22
C ILE A 11 35.23 -30.64 6.91
N GLY A 12 36.36 -30.14 6.41
CA GLY A 12 36.74 -28.73 6.39
C GLY A 12 36.07 -27.85 5.33
N PRO A 13 36.42 -26.55 5.33
CA PRO A 13 35.90 -25.56 4.40
C PRO A 13 36.69 -25.53 3.09
N THR A 14 35.98 -25.57 1.96
CA THR A 14 36.60 -25.36 0.64
C THR A 14 36.53 -23.88 0.27
N LEU A 15 37.71 -23.26 0.19
CA LEU A 15 37.96 -21.92 -0.34
C LEU A 15 37.93 -21.89 -1.89
N ALA A 16 37.78 -20.67 -2.41
CA ALA A 16 38.02 -20.19 -3.77
C ALA A 16 36.88 -20.46 -4.80
N LEU A 17 36.51 -19.55 -5.70
CA LEU A 17 37.31 -18.59 -6.46
C LEU A 17 36.41 -17.42 -6.92
N ALA A 18 37.00 -16.23 -6.92
CA ALA A 18 36.41 -14.98 -7.39
C ALA A 18 36.06 -15.01 -8.89
N CYS A 19 34.88 -14.50 -9.25
CA CYS A 19 34.55 -14.12 -10.63
C CYS A 19 34.25 -12.62 -10.67
N HIS A 20 35.31 -11.83 -10.79
CA HIS A 20 35.29 -10.40 -11.01
C HIS A 20 35.21 -10.13 -12.52
N ARG A 21 34.00 -9.98 -13.08
CA ARG A 21 33.84 -9.53 -14.47
C ARG A 21 33.59 -8.02 -14.53
N ARG A 22 34.65 -7.31 -14.92
CA ARG A 22 34.63 -5.94 -15.46
C ARG A 22 33.65 -5.87 -16.64
N SER A 23 32.71 -4.93 -16.59
CA SER A 23 32.05 -4.39 -17.78
C SER A 23 32.42 -2.91 -17.91
N LYS A 24 33.28 -2.61 -18.89
CA LYS A 24 33.62 -1.24 -19.30
C LYS A 24 32.74 -0.87 -20.50
N ARG A 25 32.12 0.31 -20.37
CA ARG A 25 31.82 1.29 -21.43
C ARG A 25 31.02 0.82 -22.66
N ALA A 26 29.78 1.29 -22.73
CA ALA A 26 29.24 1.90 -23.94
C ALA A 26 28.50 3.17 -23.54
N ALA A 27 29.17 4.32 -23.64
CA ALA A 27 28.55 5.62 -23.53
C ALA A 27 27.78 5.91 -24.82
N GLY A 28 26.53 5.46 -24.87
CA GLY A 28 25.55 5.88 -25.88
C GLY A 28 24.97 7.23 -25.46
N ARG A 29 25.28 8.26 -26.22
CA ARG A 29 24.76 9.63 -26.10
C ARG A 29 23.25 9.60 -26.37
N VAL A 30 22.43 9.52 -25.33
CA VAL A 30 20.97 9.69 -25.43
C VAL A 30 20.68 11.18 -25.52
N VAL A 31 20.31 11.64 -26.71
CA VAL A 31 19.70 12.96 -26.92
C VAL A 31 18.28 12.86 -26.36
N SER A 32 18.09 13.30 -25.12
CA SER A 32 16.76 13.50 -24.55
C SER A 32 16.13 14.72 -25.22
N ASN A 33 15.28 14.48 -26.22
CA ASN A 33 14.27 15.43 -26.63
C ASN A 33 13.30 15.60 -25.44
N ILE A 34 13.55 16.63 -24.64
CA ILE A 34 12.65 17.09 -23.58
C ILE A 34 11.45 17.71 -24.29
N VAL A 35 10.41 16.90 -24.51
CA VAL A 35 9.07 17.40 -24.78
C VAL A 35 8.54 17.90 -23.43
N PRO A 36 8.21 19.19 -23.27
CA PRO A 36 7.62 19.68 -22.04
C PRO A 36 6.28 18.96 -21.81
N ASN A 37 6.24 18.18 -20.74
CA ASN A 37 5.09 17.38 -20.36
C ASN A 37 4.03 18.33 -19.79
N LYS A 38 3.03 18.69 -20.60
CA LYS A 38 1.87 19.55 -20.22
C LYS A 38 1.06 19.02 -19.02
N PHE A 39 1.38 17.82 -18.52
CA PHE A 39 0.76 17.24 -17.32
C PHE A 39 1.19 17.91 -16.01
N SER A 40 2.37 18.53 -15.95
CA SER A 40 2.88 19.15 -14.73
C SER A 40 2.17 20.48 -14.39
N GLU A 41 1.70 21.22 -15.39
CA GLU A 41 0.99 22.49 -15.17
C GLU A 41 -0.46 22.30 -14.66
N LEU A 42 -1.11 21.19 -15.01
CA LEU A 42 -2.48 20.89 -14.58
C LEU A 42 -2.57 20.52 -13.08
N HIS A 43 -1.48 20.00 -12.49
CA HIS A 43 -1.43 19.69 -11.06
C HIS A 43 -1.09 20.93 -10.19
N ALA A 44 -0.22 21.83 -10.66
CA ALA A 44 0.08 23.08 -9.96
C ALA A 44 -1.16 23.98 -9.82
N HIS A 45 -2.09 23.94 -10.78
CA HIS A 45 -3.36 24.66 -10.71
C HIS A 45 -4.36 24.03 -9.71
N ARG A 46 -4.23 22.73 -9.40
CA ARG A 46 -5.15 22.00 -8.52
C ARG A 46 -4.83 22.24 -7.04
N VAL A 47 -3.55 22.40 -6.68
CA VAL A 47 -3.13 22.73 -5.31
C VAL A 47 -3.56 24.15 -4.92
N ARG A 48 -3.54 25.12 -5.86
CA ARG A 48 -4.01 26.49 -5.61
C ARG A 48 -5.53 26.62 -5.45
N LEU A 49 -6.33 25.70 -6.00
CA LEU A 49 -7.79 25.76 -5.89
C LEU A 49 -8.33 25.19 -4.57
N VAL A 50 -7.58 24.32 -3.89
CA VAL A 50 -7.98 23.77 -2.58
C VAL A 50 -7.77 24.79 -1.46
N THR A 51 -6.80 25.69 -1.59
CA THR A 51 -6.60 26.80 -0.62
C THR A 51 -7.63 27.92 -0.78
N ALA A 52 -8.22 28.10 -1.98
CA ALA A 52 -9.16 29.18 -2.26
C ALA A 52 -10.62 28.88 -1.88
N PHE A 53 -10.98 27.64 -1.54
CA PHE A 53 -12.38 27.27 -1.23
C PHE A 53 -12.73 27.33 0.28
N SER A 54 -11.85 27.92 1.10
CA SER A 54 -12.03 27.99 2.57
C SER A 54 -12.34 29.39 3.09
N THR A 55 -12.71 30.34 2.22
CA THR A 55 -13.07 31.71 2.60
C THR A 55 -14.28 32.19 1.81
N SER A 56 -15.48 31.92 2.30
CA SER A 56 -16.68 32.78 2.17
C SER A 56 -17.89 32.02 2.72
N ASP A 57 -18.15 32.17 4.02
CA ASP A 57 -19.52 32.13 4.57
C ASP A 57 -19.51 32.95 5.86
N SER A 58 -19.72 34.26 5.69
CA SER A 58 -19.94 35.22 6.75
C SER A 58 -21.37 35.08 7.25
N ILE A 59 -21.62 34.12 8.15
CA ILE A 59 -22.86 34.07 8.93
C ILE A 59 -22.56 34.64 10.32
N SER A 60 -23.02 35.86 10.54
CA SER A 60 -23.15 36.46 11.86
C SER A 60 -24.09 35.60 12.71
N SER A 61 -23.54 34.88 13.69
CA SER A 61 -24.31 34.36 14.81
C SER A 61 -23.49 34.43 16.09
N SER A 62 -23.89 35.39 16.92
CA SER A 62 -23.45 35.67 18.27
C SER A 62 -23.79 34.49 19.21
N GLY A 63 -22.78 33.76 19.66
CA GLY A 63 -22.92 32.69 20.66
C GLY A 63 -21.71 31.77 20.75
N GLY A 64 -20.49 32.34 20.82
CA GLY A 64 -19.23 31.61 20.69
C GLY A 64 -18.80 30.86 21.95
N GLY A 65 -19.43 29.73 22.25
CA GLY A 65 -18.76 28.67 22.99
C GLY A 65 -17.76 28.02 22.04
N ASN A 66 -16.47 28.31 22.18
CA ASN A 66 -15.41 27.65 21.40
C ASN A 66 -15.52 26.12 21.63
N PRO A 67 -15.97 25.30 20.67
CA PRO A 67 -15.65 23.90 20.74
C PRO A 67 -14.13 23.85 20.59
N SER A 68 -13.45 23.34 21.61
CA SER A 68 -12.03 23.01 21.58
C SER A 68 -11.82 22.07 20.39
N SER A 69 -11.58 22.63 19.22
CA SER A 69 -11.22 21.91 18.02
C SER A 69 -9.81 21.40 18.28
N SER A 70 -9.74 20.25 18.95
CA SER A 70 -8.57 19.42 19.10
C SER A 70 -8.05 19.18 17.69
N THR A 71 -7.14 20.05 17.28
CA THR A 71 -6.42 19.97 16.02
C THR A 71 -5.55 18.74 16.17
N SER A 72 -6.04 17.61 15.63
CA SER A 72 -5.36 16.33 15.73
C SER A 72 -3.94 16.51 15.22
N SER A 73 -2.98 16.28 16.11
CA SER A 73 -1.58 16.47 15.77
C SER A 73 -1.20 15.43 14.71
N PRO A 74 -0.40 15.77 13.70
CA PRO A 74 0.10 14.79 12.72
C PRO A 74 0.92 13.65 13.36
N VAL A 75 1.20 13.71 14.67
CA VAL A 75 1.82 12.64 15.45
C VAL A 75 0.83 11.51 15.79
N GLU A 76 -0.48 11.78 15.84
CA GLU A 76 -1.49 10.84 16.36
C GLU A 76 -1.72 9.62 15.47
N TRP A 77 -1.57 9.75 14.15
CA TRP A 77 -1.85 8.64 13.24
C TRP A 77 -0.90 7.45 13.44
N ARG A 78 0.36 7.69 13.81
CA ARG A 78 1.34 6.60 14.04
C ARG A 78 0.95 5.76 15.24
N SER A 79 0.44 6.38 16.31
CA SER A 79 -0.04 5.66 17.49
C SER A 79 -1.23 4.76 17.13
N HIS A 80 -2.22 5.29 16.41
CA HIS A 80 -3.36 4.47 15.94
C HIS A 80 -2.93 3.39 14.94
N TRP A 81 -1.94 3.68 14.09
CA TRP A 81 -1.38 2.70 13.17
C TRP A 81 -0.71 1.54 13.91
N ARG A 82 0.09 1.83 14.94
CA ARG A 82 0.71 0.81 15.79
C ARG A 82 -0.34 -0.08 16.47
N VAL A 83 -1.35 0.52 17.10
CA VAL A 83 -2.44 -0.21 17.75
C VAL A 83 -3.17 -1.11 16.76
N LEU A 84 -3.39 -0.64 15.52
CA LEU A 84 -3.95 -1.48 14.45
C LEU A 84 -3.05 -2.69 14.18
N LEU A 85 -1.75 -2.48 13.99
CA LEU A 85 -0.81 -3.57 13.68
C LEU A 85 -0.69 -4.59 14.83
N GLU A 86 -0.70 -4.14 16.08
CA GLU A 86 -0.71 -5.00 17.26
C GLU A 86 -1.99 -5.85 17.30
N LYS A 87 -3.18 -5.26 17.10
CA LYS A 87 -4.43 -6.02 16.99
C LYS A 87 -4.40 -7.03 15.82
N LEU A 88 -3.77 -6.69 14.69
CA LEU A 88 -3.59 -7.62 13.58
C LEU A 88 -2.66 -8.80 13.94
N HIS A 89 -1.66 -8.56 14.79
CA HIS A 89 -0.80 -9.61 15.33
C HIS A 89 -1.57 -10.54 16.26
N GLU A 90 -2.29 -9.97 17.23
CA GLU A 90 -3.12 -10.72 18.19
C GLU A 90 -4.18 -11.60 17.51
N THR A 91 -4.84 -11.07 16.47
CA THR A 91 -5.84 -11.81 15.67
C THR A 91 -5.23 -12.83 14.71
N GLY A 92 -3.89 -12.86 14.62
CA GLY A 92 -3.15 -13.87 13.86
C GLY A 92 -3.04 -13.60 12.36
N HIS A 93 -3.15 -12.34 11.92
CA HIS A 93 -2.87 -11.99 10.52
C HIS A 93 -1.38 -12.14 10.13
N TYR A 94 -0.50 -12.26 11.12
CA TYR A 94 0.93 -12.54 10.94
C TYR A 94 1.29 -14.04 11.02
N LYS A 95 0.30 -14.95 11.01
CA LYS A 95 0.53 -16.41 11.10
C LYS A 95 1.50 -16.97 10.05
N SER A 96 1.62 -16.33 8.88
CA SER A 96 2.59 -16.72 7.84
C SER A 96 4.05 -16.42 8.20
N ASP A 97 4.27 -15.55 9.20
CA ASP A 97 5.55 -14.96 9.54
C ASP A 97 5.79 -15.08 11.06
N PRO A 98 6.00 -16.30 11.60
CA PRO A 98 5.99 -16.57 13.04
C PRO A 98 7.16 -15.94 13.82
N HIS A 99 8.16 -15.40 13.11
CA HIS A 99 9.31 -14.71 13.71
C HIS A 99 8.99 -13.24 14.03
N ILE A 100 7.87 -12.71 13.55
CA ILE A 100 7.45 -11.33 13.84
C ILE A 100 6.81 -11.28 15.23
N THR A 101 7.42 -10.54 16.14
CA THR A 101 6.86 -10.26 17.46
C THR A 101 5.93 -9.04 17.42
N SER A 102 5.14 -8.82 18.48
CA SER A 102 4.31 -7.62 18.59
C SER A 102 5.12 -6.32 18.56
N ALA A 103 6.37 -6.34 19.04
CA ALA A 103 7.29 -5.19 19.00
C ALA A 103 7.84 -4.92 17.59
N ASP A 104 7.85 -5.93 16.71
CA ASP A 104 8.46 -5.86 15.38
C ASP A 104 7.47 -5.64 14.24
N VAL A 105 6.18 -5.43 14.55
CA VAL A 105 5.11 -5.36 13.54
C VAL A 105 5.29 -4.24 12.51
N GLU A 106 6.04 -3.18 12.85
CA GLU A 106 6.39 -2.07 11.94
C GLU A 106 7.71 -2.30 11.19
N SER A 107 8.61 -3.13 11.73
CA SER A 107 9.99 -3.29 11.23
C SER A 107 10.04 -4.06 9.92
N ASP A 108 9.23 -5.11 9.75
CA ASP A 108 9.12 -5.85 8.49
C ASP A 108 7.99 -5.30 7.62
N SER A 109 8.34 -4.40 6.70
CA SER A 109 7.39 -3.79 5.77
C SER A 109 6.64 -4.81 4.90
N ALA A 110 7.24 -5.95 4.55
CA ALA A 110 6.62 -6.94 3.69
C ALA A 110 5.58 -7.76 4.47
N ALA A 111 5.91 -8.21 5.69
CA ALA A 111 4.98 -8.91 6.58
C ALA A 111 3.81 -7.99 6.98
N MET A 112 4.11 -6.75 7.39
CA MET A 112 3.11 -5.73 7.71
C MET A 112 2.12 -5.51 6.55
N LYS A 113 2.64 -5.28 5.34
CA LYS A 113 1.82 -5.10 4.14
C LYS A 113 0.96 -6.34 3.85
N ARG A 114 1.47 -7.56 4.04
CA ARG A 114 0.68 -8.80 3.86
C ARG A 114 -0.45 -8.87 4.88
N ALA A 115 -0.17 -8.64 6.17
CA ALA A 115 -1.16 -8.69 7.24
C ALA A 115 -2.30 -7.68 7.01
N VAL A 116 -1.97 -6.42 6.74
CA VAL A 116 -2.95 -5.35 6.45
C VAL A 116 -3.80 -5.69 5.22
N LEU A 117 -3.18 -6.15 4.13
CA LEU A 117 -3.92 -6.48 2.91
C LEU A 117 -4.75 -7.77 3.06
N ASN A 118 -4.39 -8.70 3.96
CA ASN A 118 -5.23 -9.85 4.28
C ASN A 118 -6.45 -9.42 5.08
N PHE A 119 -6.24 -8.66 6.16
CA PHE A 119 -7.29 -8.06 6.97
C PHE A 119 -8.34 -7.32 6.14
N THR A 120 -7.90 -6.44 5.24
CA THR A 120 -8.84 -5.66 4.40
C THR A 120 -9.73 -6.51 3.49
N ARG A 121 -9.28 -7.70 3.08
CA ARG A 121 -10.11 -8.63 2.29
C ARG A 121 -11.16 -9.33 3.15
N GLN A 122 -10.79 -9.70 4.37
CA GLN A 122 -11.68 -10.37 5.30
C GLN A 122 -12.74 -9.43 5.88
N ARG A 123 -12.42 -8.13 5.97
CA ARG A 123 -13.27 -7.11 6.56
C ARG A 123 -13.71 -6.03 5.57
N ALA A 124 -14.16 -6.45 4.38
CA ALA A 124 -14.66 -5.53 3.35
C ALA A 124 -15.91 -4.72 3.80
N ASP A 125 -16.60 -5.21 4.83
CA ASP A 125 -17.73 -4.54 5.49
C ASP A 125 -17.34 -3.21 6.16
N ILE A 126 -16.12 -3.09 6.67
CA ILE A 126 -15.67 -1.93 7.45
C ILE A 126 -15.82 -0.63 6.67
N LEU A 127 -15.61 -0.63 5.35
CA LEU A 127 -15.74 0.58 4.53
C LEU A 127 -17.10 1.27 4.70
N LYS A 128 -18.18 0.50 4.91
CA LYS A 128 -19.53 1.04 5.08
C LYS A 128 -19.74 1.74 6.42
N ASN A 129 -18.90 1.44 7.41
CA ASN A 129 -18.95 2.02 8.75
C ASN A 129 -18.07 3.26 8.87
N LEU A 130 -17.22 3.54 7.88
CA LEU A 130 -16.34 4.71 7.89
C LEU A 130 -17.12 5.97 7.49
N SER A 131 -16.80 7.08 8.16
CA SER A 131 -17.37 8.39 7.87
C SER A 131 -17.04 8.84 6.45
N ALA A 132 -18.08 9.16 5.67
CA ALA A 132 -17.91 9.69 4.32
C ALA A 132 -17.09 10.99 4.31
N THR A 133 -17.19 11.80 5.36
CA THR A 133 -16.40 13.04 5.51
C THR A 133 -14.91 12.73 5.66
N ASN A 134 -14.56 11.76 6.49
CA ASN A 134 -13.16 11.37 6.71
C ASN A 134 -12.56 10.66 5.49
N LEU A 135 -13.36 9.87 4.77
CA LEU A 135 -12.97 9.30 3.48
C LEU A 135 -12.69 10.38 2.44
N LYS A 136 -13.55 11.41 2.33
CA LYS A 136 -13.30 12.56 1.45
C LYS A 136 -12.02 13.31 1.84
N ASN A 137 -11.78 13.51 3.13
CA ASN A 137 -10.58 14.18 3.62
C ASN A 137 -9.31 13.38 3.29
N LEU A 138 -9.35 12.05 3.43
CA LEU A 138 -8.26 11.14 3.04
C LEU A 138 -7.92 11.27 1.55
N VAL A 139 -8.93 11.34 0.68
CA VAL A 139 -8.69 11.51 -0.76
C VAL A 139 -8.20 12.92 -1.10
N ARG A 140 -8.74 13.95 -0.44
CA ARG A 140 -8.31 15.34 -0.66
C ARG A 140 -6.87 15.58 -0.22
N ALA A 141 -6.39 14.87 0.79
CA ALA A 141 -4.99 14.92 1.22
C ALA A 141 -4.00 14.51 0.12
N GLY A 142 -4.47 13.76 -0.89
CA GLY A 142 -3.67 13.37 -2.03
C GLY A 142 -2.86 12.10 -1.80
N LEU A 143 -2.04 11.75 -2.78
CA LEU A 143 -1.14 10.60 -2.74
C LEU A 143 0.28 11.12 -2.95
N PRO A 144 1.28 10.60 -2.20
CA PRO A 144 2.67 10.95 -2.43
C PRO A 144 3.09 10.73 -3.89
N GLU A 145 4.04 11.51 -4.38
CA GLU A 145 4.52 11.43 -5.75
C GLU A 145 5.83 10.61 -5.86
N GLY A 146 6.21 10.24 -7.09
CA GLY A 146 7.47 9.56 -7.37
C GLY A 146 7.50 8.10 -6.94
N GLU A 147 8.62 7.68 -6.33
CA GLU A 147 8.92 6.29 -5.97
C GLU A 147 8.03 5.75 -4.83
N TYR A 148 7.40 6.64 -4.07
CA TYR A 148 6.55 6.30 -2.93
C TYR A 148 5.13 5.87 -3.33
N SER A 149 4.81 5.93 -4.62
CA SER A 149 3.48 5.71 -5.15
C SER A 149 3.47 4.63 -6.21
N ASP A 150 3.24 3.40 -5.73
CA ASP A 150 3.13 2.24 -6.60
C ASP A 150 1.84 2.29 -7.46
N ARG A 151 1.82 1.52 -8.55
CA ARG A 151 0.65 1.45 -9.46
C ARG A 151 -0.64 1.12 -8.72
N LYS A 152 -0.59 0.30 -7.67
CA LYS A 152 -1.78 -0.09 -6.89
C LYS A 152 -2.26 1.03 -5.99
N SER A 153 -1.36 1.80 -5.38
CA SER A 153 -1.72 3.01 -4.61
C SER A 153 -2.36 4.07 -5.50
N LYS A 154 -1.85 4.27 -6.72
CA LYS A 154 -2.46 5.17 -7.71
C LYS A 154 -3.87 4.73 -8.11
N ASN A 155 -4.07 3.43 -8.34
CA ASN A 155 -5.40 2.89 -8.66
C ASN A 155 -6.37 3.01 -7.48
N ALA A 156 -5.90 2.74 -6.26
CA ALA A 156 -6.67 2.92 -5.04
C ALA A 156 -7.14 4.36 -4.88
N TYR A 157 -6.21 5.32 -5.03
CA TYR A 157 -6.53 6.75 -5.03
C TYR A 157 -7.59 7.11 -6.06
N ARG A 158 -7.43 6.65 -7.32
CA ARG A 158 -8.40 6.89 -8.39
C ARG A 158 -9.79 6.34 -8.09
N ARG A 159 -9.89 5.13 -7.54
CA ARG A 159 -11.17 4.51 -7.16
C ARG A 159 -11.83 5.29 -6.01
N LEU A 160 -11.07 5.64 -4.97
CA LEU A 160 -11.57 6.44 -3.85
C LEU A 160 -12.04 7.84 -4.30
N GLU A 161 -11.29 8.51 -5.18
CA GLU A 161 -11.68 9.79 -5.77
C GLU A 161 -12.97 9.69 -6.57
N ALA A 162 -13.09 8.67 -7.41
CA ALA A 162 -14.30 8.43 -8.19
C ALA A 162 -15.52 8.18 -7.28
N SER A 163 -15.38 7.28 -6.29
CA SER A 163 -16.48 6.91 -5.40
C SER A 163 -16.90 8.01 -4.42
N PHE A 164 -15.96 8.70 -3.78
CA PHE A 164 -16.28 9.60 -2.66
C PHE A 164 -16.22 11.08 -3.00
N ILE A 165 -15.42 11.50 -3.98
CA ILE A 165 -15.33 12.91 -4.40
C ILE A 165 -16.25 13.18 -5.58
N LYS A 166 -16.21 12.32 -6.61
CA LYS A 166 -17.03 12.48 -7.83
C LYS A 166 -18.43 11.88 -7.69
N GLY A 167 -18.63 11.00 -6.70
CA GLY A 167 -19.91 10.31 -6.48
C GLY A 167 -20.28 9.32 -7.59
N GLN A 168 -19.32 8.93 -8.44
CA GLN A 168 -19.52 8.02 -9.55
C GLN A 168 -18.41 6.96 -9.55
N PRO A 169 -18.72 5.71 -9.14
CA PRO A 169 -17.78 4.60 -9.24
C PRO A 169 -17.21 4.44 -10.65
N LEU A 170 -15.95 4.00 -10.74
CA LEU A 170 -15.36 3.66 -12.03
C LEU A 170 -16.06 2.45 -12.66
N SER A 171 -15.97 2.33 -13.98
CA SER A 171 -16.41 1.14 -14.69
C SER A 171 -15.62 -0.10 -14.20
N PRO A 172 -16.16 -1.33 -14.30
CA PRO A 172 -15.42 -2.54 -13.92
C PRO A 172 -14.08 -2.70 -14.66
N GLY A 173 -13.97 -2.26 -15.90
CA GLY A 173 -12.73 -2.29 -16.68
C GLY A 173 -11.66 -1.31 -16.16
N ASP A 174 -12.09 -0.25 -15.49
CA ASP A 174 -11.24 0.80 -14.92
C ASP A 174 -10.97 0.62 -13.42
N GLY A 175 -11.45 -0.49 -12.83
CA GLY A 175 -11.20 -0.86 -11.43
C GLY A 175 -12.44 -0.89 -10.53
N GLY A 176 -13.61 -0.45 -11.01
CA GLY A 176 -14.87 -0.53 -10.25
C GLY A 176 -14.99 0.45 -9.08
N ALA A 177 -15.98 0.22 -8.21
CA ALA A 177 -16.18 0.99 -6.97
C ALA A 177 -15.02 0.80 -5.99
N ALA A 178 -14.73 1.81 -5.17
CA ALA A 178 -13.72 1.71 -4.11
C ALA A 178 -14.06 0.61 -3.09
N ASP A 179 -13.02 0.00 -2.54
CA ASP A 179 -13.13 -1.00 -1.47
C ASP A 179 -12.28 -0.63 -0.23
N PHE A 180 -12.45 -1.40 0.85
CA PHE A 180 -11.71 -1.15 2.09
C PHE A 180 -10.19 -1.29 1.92
N GLN A 181 -9.74 -2.12 0.99
CA GLN A 181 -8.32 -2.28 0.70
C GLN A 181 -7.72 -0.99 0.10
N ASP A 182 -8.49 -0.24 -0.68
CA ASP A 182 -8.03 1.04 -1.23
C ASP A 182 -7.70 2.06 -0.13
N VAL A 183 -8.52 2.12 0.93
CA VAL A 183 -8.30 3.01 2.09
C VAL A 183 -6.96 2.70 2.76
N LEU A 184 -6.73 1.43 3.09
CA LEU A 184 -5.49 1.02 3.77
C LEU A 184 -4.26 1.11 2.86
N ARG A 185 -4.42 1.06 1.53
CA ARG A 185 -3.32 1.34 0.59
C ARG A 185 -2.86 2.79 0.65
N MET A 186 -3.77 3.74 0.85
CA MET A 186 -3.41 5.15 1.06
C MET A 186 -2.54 5.29 2.32
N ILE A 187 -2.96 4.66 3.43
CA ILE A 187 -2.24 4.71 4.71
C ILE A 187 -0.89 3.97 4.63
N LEU A 188 -0.81 2.84 3.91
CA LEU A 188 0.46 2.16 3.64
C LEU A 188 1.42 3.04 2.81
N SER A 189 0.90 3.86 1.90
CA SER A 189 1.72 4.79 1.12
C SER A 189 2.23 5.93 2.00
N LEU A 190 1.40 6.45 2.91
CA LEU A 190 1.82 7.38 3.96
C LEU A 190 2.96 6.78 4.81
N HIS A 191 2.80 5.55 5.28
CA HIS A 191 3.83 4.87 6.07
C HIS A 191 5.15 4.76 5.32
N ALA A 192 5.12 4.35 4.04
CA ALA A 192 6.34 4.23 3.22
C ALA A 192 7.10 5.55 3.06
N VAL A 193 6.37 6.66 2.91
CA VAL A 193 6.98 8.01 2.89
C VAL A 193 7.55 8.35 4.27
N ALA A 194 6.77 8.13 5.32
CA ALA A 194 7.12 8.54 6.67
C ALA A 194 8.33 7.80 7.26
N THR A 195 8.68 6.62 6.72
CA THR A 195 9.85 5.85 7.14
C THR A 195 11.08 6.06 6.24
N THR A 196 10.94 6.75 5.11
CA THR A 196 12.06 6.96 4.18
C THR A 196 12.63 8.36 4.36
N LYS A 197 13.92 8.47 4.75
CA LYS A 197 14.60 9.77 4.92
C LYS A 197 14.55 10.67 3.67
N ALA A 198 14.57 10.08 2.46
CA ALA A 198 14.51 10.81 1.20
C ALA A 198 13.17 11.56 0.94
N ALA A 199 12.13 11.30 1.75
CA ALA A 199 10.89 12.06 1.65
C ALA A 199 11.03 13.51 2.15
N GLU A 200 12.02 13.80 3.01
CA GLU A 200 12.23 15.13 3.58
C GLU A 200 12.72 16.16 2.53
N ASP A 201 13.36 15.69 1.46
CA ASP A 201 13.97 16.54 0.43
C ASP A 201 13.00 16.98 -0.68
N HIS A 202 11.82 16.35 -0.77
CA HIS A 202 10.80 16.67 -1.77
C HIS A 202 9.65 17.47 -1.16
N GLY A 203 9.73 18.80 -1.21
CA GLY A 203 8.80 19.72 -0.53
C GLY A 203 7.30 19.40 -0.71
N ASN A 204 6.85 18.99 -1.89
CA ASN A 204 5.46 18.60 -2.15
C ASN A 204 5.04 17.34 -1.35
N ASN A 205 5.93 16.36 -1.21
CA ASN A 205 5.64 15.13 -0.46
C ASN A 205 5.52 15.39 1.04
N LYS A 206 6.21 16.40 1.59
CA LYS A 206 6.10 16.77 3.01
C LYS A 206 4.71 17.33 3.34
N GLU A 207 4.18 18.20 2.49
CA GLU A 207 2.83 18.77 2.65
C GLU A 207 1.77 17.67 2.50
N ILE A 208 1.87 16.84 1.45
CA ILE A 208 0.98 15.68 1.25
C ILE A 208 1.06 14.73 2.44
N GLN A 209 2.25 14.42 2.95
CA GLN A 209 2.44 13.57 4.12
C GLN A 209 1.76 14.14 5.37
N GLN A 210 1.84 15.46 5.59
CA GLN A 210 1.19 16.11 6.72
C GLN A 210 -0.33 16.01 6.62
N HIS A 211 -0.92 16.37 5.47
CA HIS A 211 -2.37 16.28 5.27
C HIS A 211 -2.88 14.84 5.33
N LEU A 212 -2.14 13.90 4.73
CA LEU A 212 -2.49 12.50 4.72
C LEU A 212 -2.33 11.89 6.12
N GLY A 213 -1.35 12.36 6.91
CA GLY A 213 -1.18 12.03 8.32
C GLY A 213 -2.38 12.47 9.17
N ILE A 214 -2.85 13.69 9.01
CA ILE A 214 -4.04 14.19 9.72
C ILE A 214 -5.28 13.37 9.32
N ALA A 215 -5.49 13.14 8.02
CA ALA A 215 -6.63 12.37 7.55
C ALA A 215 -6.58 10.90 8.01
N ALA A 216 -5.39 10.29 8.04
CA ALA A 216 -5.18 8.95 8.59
C ALA A 216 -5.44 8.92 10.11
N GLY A 217 -5.01 9.96 10.85
CA GLY A 217 -5.26 10.11 12.28
C GLY A 217 -6.73 10.12 12.64
N ASN A 218 -7.58 10.69 11.77
CA ASN A 218 -9.02 10.73 11.95
C ASN A 218 -9.72 9.42 11.56
N ILE A 219 -9.25 8.71 10.52
CA ILE A 219 -9.93 7.49 10.03
C ILE A 219 -9.51 6.20 10.75
N LEU A 220 -8.28 6.13 11.27
CA LEU A 220 -7.78 4.93 11.95
C LEU A 220 -8.57 4.57 13.22
N PRO A 221 -9.00 5.52 14.08
CA PRO A 221 -9.89 5.23 15.19
C PRO A 221 -11.22 4.59 14.77
N GLU A 222 -11.81 5.03 13.65
CA GLU A 222 -13.03 4.43 13.11
C GLU A 222 -12.78 3.00 12.63
N VAL A 223 -11.63 2.76 11.98
CA VAL A 223 -11.22 1.41 11.58
C VAL A 223 -11.05 0.51 12.82
N LEU A 224 -10.39 1.00 13.86
CA LEU A 224 -10.18 0.27 15.12
C LEU A 224 -11.51 -0.05 15.81
N ALA A 225 -12.43 0.91 15.88
CA ALA A 225 -13.77 0.68 16.42
C ALA A 225 -14.55 -0.34 15.57
N ALA A 226 -14.48 -0.25 14.24
CA ALA A 226 -15.14 -1.19 13.34
C ALA A 226 -14.53 -2.60 13.40
N MET A 227 -13.25 -2.74 13.75
CA MET A 227 -12.61 -4.05 13.97
C MET A 227 -13.20 -4.81 15.15
N GLU A 228 -13.63 -4.10 16.19
CA GLU A 228 -14.23 -4.68 17.39
C GLU A 228 -15.66 -5.16 17.16
N LEU A 229 -16.31 -4.68 16.10
CA LEU A 229 -17.61 -5.18 15.68
C LEU A 229 -17.46 -6.59 15.09
N PRO A 230 -18.38 -7.53 15.43
CA PRO A 230 -18.39 -8.84 14.82
C PRO A 230 -18.59 -8.70 13.30
N PRO A 231 -17.93 -9.54 12.49
CA PRO A 231 -18.18 -9.55 11.06
C PRO A 231 -19.66 -9.87 10.79
N PRO A 232 -20.28 -9.29 9.76
CA PRO A 232 -21.68 -9.55 9.45
C PRO A 232 -21.92 -11.03 9.22
N GLU A 233 -23.00 -11.57 9.81
CA GLU A 233 -23.39 -12.97 9.63
C GLU A 233 -23.51 -13.31 8.14
N GLY A 234 -22.86 -14.40 7.72
CA GLY A 234 -22.84 -14.83 6.31
C GLY A 234 -21.80 -14.13 5.43
N ALA A 235 -20.94 -13.27 5.98
CA ALA A 235 -19.73 -12.86 5.25
C ALA A 235 -18.91 -14.11 4.89
N PRO A 236 -18.55 -14.31 3.62
CA PRO A 236 -17.74 -15.46 3.25
C PRO A 236 -16.41 -15.36 4.00
N VAL A 237 -16.20 -16.27 4.96
CA VAL A 237 -14.87 -16.50 5.54
C VAL A 237 -14.03 -17.00 4.38
N GLN A 238 -13.36 -16.09 3.69
CA GLN A 238 -12.44 -16.42 2.60
C GLN A 238 -11.28 -17.18 3.23
N SER A 239 -11.46 -18.49 3.41
CA SER A 239 -10.38 -19.35 3.88
C SER A 239 -9.29 -19.28 2.81
N ASP A 240 -8.10 -18.81 3.19
CA ASP A 240 -6.94 -18.63 2.31
C ASP A 240 -6.59 -19.91 1.52
N LYS A 241 -7.08 -21.06 1.97
CA LYS A 241 -6.96 -22.37 1.30
C LYS A 241 -7.64 -22.41 -0.09
N ALA A 242 -8.80 -21.79 -0.26
CA ALA A 242 -9.53 -21.87 -1.53
C ALA A 242 -8.85 -21.10 -2.67
N THR A 243 -8.34 -19.90 -2.37
CA THR A 243 -7.70 -19.03 -3.36
C THR A 243 -6.34 -19.59 -3.83
N ASN A 244 -5.60 -20.28 -2.95
CA ASN A 244 -4.31 -20.86 -3.31
C ASN A 244 -4.47 -22.11 -4.21
N MET A 245 -5.48 -22.95 -3.94
CA MET A 245 -5.81 -24.12 -4.77
C MET A 245 -6.22 -23.74 -6.20
N GLN A 246 -7.00 -22.67 -6.35
CA GLN A 246 -7.47 -22.21 -7.68
C GLN A 246 -6.37 -21.55 -8.52
N ARG A 247 -5.33 -21.00 -7.86
CA ARG A 247 -4.17 -20.42 -8.55
C ARG A 247 -3.20 -21.51 -9.02
N LEU A 248 -3.02 -22.56 -8.24
CA LEU A 248 -2.23 -23.73 -8.61
C LEU A 248 -2.86 -24.48 -9.79
N SER A 249 -4.18 -24.65 -9.83
CA SER A 249 -4.87 -25.33 -10.93
C SER A 249 -4.75 -24.58 -12.27
N LYS A 250 -4.85 -23.24 -12.26
CA LYS A 250 -4.64 -22.42 -13.48
C LYS A 250 -3.19 -22.38 -13.96
N SER A 251 -2.22 -22.40 -13.04
CA SER A 251 -0.80 -22.44 -13.42
C SER A 251 -0.39 -23.75 -14.09
N LYS A 252 -1.06 -24.86 -13.74
CA LYS A 252 -0.81 -26.18 -14.33
C LYS A 252 -1.47 -26.34 -15.72
N ALA A 253 -2.59 -25.64 -15.97
CA ALA A 253 -3.28 -25.67 -17.26
C ALA A 253 -2.59 -24.85 -18.37
N SER A 254 -1.70 -23.92 -18.03
CA SER A 254 -1.01 -23.04 -19.00
C SER A 254 0.37 -23.56 -19.44
N ARG A 255 0.85 -24.68 -18.88
CA ARG A 255 2.02 -25.39 -19.41
C ARG A 255 1.58 -26.48 -20.38
N ARG A 256 0.91 -26.10 -21.46
CA ARG A 256 0.95 -26.95 -22.66
C ARG A 256 2.39 -26.87 -23.19
N PRO A 257 3.04 -28.00 -23.52
CA PRO A 257 4.32 -27.96 -24.22
C PRO A 257 4.13 -27.09 -25.46
N ARG A 258 4.95 -26.04 -25.58
CA ARG A 258 5.03 -25.23 -26.79
C ARG A 258 5.47 -26.19 -27.88
N ASP A 259 4.52 -26.56 -28.73
CA ASP A 259 4.73 -27.46 -29.86
C ASP A 259 5.90 -26.90 -30.69
N GLY A 260 6.95 -27.70 -30.83
CA GLY A 260 8.23 -27.32 -31.40
C GLY A 260 8.23 -27.31 -32.93
N SER A 261 7.06 -27.13 -33.55
CA SER A 261 6.84 -27.39 -34.98
C SER A 261 7.14 -26.22 -35.92
N ASP A 262 7.45 -25.01 -35.42
CA ASP A 262 7.77 -23.85 -36.27
C ASP A 262 9.18 -23.30 -36.00
N GLN A 263 10.22 -23.97 -36.51
CA GLN A 263 11.52 -23.33 -36.77
C GLN A 263 11.81 -23.34 -38.28
N PRO A 264 11.37 -22.31 -39.02
CA PRO A 264 11.55 -22.20 -40.47
C PRO A 264 12.99 -21.85 -40.92
N TRP A 265 13.97 -21.75 -40.02
CA TRP A 265 15.31 -21.27 -40.37
C TRP A 265 16.33 -22.37 -40.71
N ALA A 266 15.95 -23.66 -40.65
CA ALA A 266 16.83 -24.79 -41.00
C ALA A 266 16.88 -25.13 -42.50
N ARG A 267 16.91 -24.13 -43.38
CA ARG A 267 17.23 -24.32 -44.80
C ARG A 267 18.25 -23.30 -45.27
N SER A 268 19.51 -23.69 -45.20
CA SER A 268 20.56 -23.17 -46.08
C SER A 268 21.50 -24.33 -46.41
N LYS A 269 21.17 -25.01 -47.51
CA LYS A 269 22.18 -25.56 -48.41
C LYS A 269 22.48 -24.44 -49.39
N TRP A 270 23.73 -23.99 -49.46
CA TRP A 270 24.55 -23.64 -50.63
C TRP A 270 25.92 -23.24 -50.09
#